data_AF-X0GZD9-F1
#
_entry.id   AF-X0GZD9-F1
#
_cell.length_a   1.000
_cell.length_b   1.000
_cell.length_c   1.000
_cell.angle_alpha   90.00
_cell.angle_beta   90.00
_cell.angle_gamma   90.00
#
_symmetry.space_group_name_H-M   'P 1'
#
loop_
_entity.id
_entity.type
_entity.pdbx_description
1 polymer ?
#
loop_
_entity_poly.entity_id
_entity_poly.type
_entity_poly.pdbx_seq_one_letter_code
_entity_poly.pdbx_strand_id
1 'polypeptide(L)' 'MYEPCIEDYTIGWICALQEEYEAACRMLDDEFEGPETSDAHDNNTYVFGRINDRKVVIGCLPDGR' A
#
# COMPACT_ATOMS: atom_id res chain seq x y z
N MET A 1 -6.31 5.59 -17.05
CA MET A 1 -7.32 5.56 -15.97
C MET A 1 -7.00 6.72 -15.05
N TYR A 2 -7.97 7.33 -14.36
CA TYR A 2 -7.64 8.37 -13.37
C TYR A 2 -6.96 7.72 -12.16
N GLU A 3 -5.90 8.33 -11.64
CA GLU A 3 -5.34 7.93 -10.34
C GLU A 3 -6.41 8.08 -9.24
N PRO A 4 -6.58 7.07 -8.36
CA PRO A 4 -7.48 7.18 -7.22
C PRO A 4 -7.01 8.26 -6.22
N CYS A 5 -7.95 8.97 -5.60
CA CYS A 5 -7.63 9.89 -4.51
C CYS A 5 -7.40 9.12 -3.19
N ILE A 6 -6.81 9.75 -2.18
CA ILE A 6 -6.49 9.07 -0.92
C ILE A 6 -7.75 8.56 -0.21
N GLU A 7 -8.88 9.26 -0.35
CA GLU A 7 -10.17 8.90 0.25
C GLU A 7 -10.81 7.66 -0.39
N ASP A 8 -10.34 7.26 -1.58
CA ASP A 8 -10.82 6.05 -2.24
C ASP A 8 -10.29 4.76 -1.59
N TYR A 9 -9.17 4.85 -0.87
CA TYR A 9 -8.54 3.71 -0.21
C TYR A 9 -9.15 3.52 1.18
N THR A 10 -9.96 2.48 1.32
CA THR A 10 -10.73 2.20 2.54
C THR A 10 -10.19 1.01 3.33
N ILE A 11 -9.18 0.32 2.80
CA ILE A 11 -8.56 -0.85 3.40
C ILE A 11 -7.06 -0.62 3.48
N GLY A 12 -6.50 -0.74 4.69
CA GLY A 12 -5.06 -0.78 4.93
C GLY A 12 -4.62 -2.19 5.33
N TRP A 13 -3.63 -2.74 4.64
CA TRP A 13 -2.97 -4.00 4.98
C TRP A 13 -1.56 -3.69 5.48
N ILE A 14 -1.32 -3.87 6.78
CA ILE A 14 0.00 -3.64 7.39
C ILE A 14 0.74 -4.98 7.51
N CYS A 15 1.91 -5.07 6.89
CA CYS A 15 2.82 -6.19 6.97
C CYS A 15 3.93 -5.88 7.98
N ALA A 16 4.30 -6.88 8.79
CA ALA A 16 5.40 -6.76 9.73
C ALA A 16 6.72 -7.18 9.11
N LEU A 17 6.67 -8.12 8.15
CA LEU A 17 7.84 -8.68 7.49
C LEU A 17 7.85 -8.36 5.99
N GLN A 18 9.06 -8.27 5.43
CA GLN A 18 9.25 -8.03 4.01
C GLN A 18 8.65 -9.17 3.15
N GLU A 19 8.72 -10.42 3.59
CA GLU A 19 8.12 -11.53 2.83
C GLU A 19 6.60 -11.46 2.78
N GLU A 20 5.97 -10.96 3.85
CA GLU A 20 4.53 -10.72 3.91
C GLU A 20 4.14 -9.57 2.97
N TYR A 21 4.91 -8.48 2.97
CA TYR A 21 4.70 -7.35 2.07
C TYR A 21 4.79 -7.79 0.61
N GLU A 22 5.85 -8.51 0.23
CA GLU A 22 5.99 -9.01 -1.14
C GLU A 22 4.86 -9.96 -1.53
N ALA A 23 4.42 -10.83 -0.62
CA ALA A 23 3.29 -11.71 -0.88
C ALA A 23 1.99 -10.91 -1.08
N ALA A 24 1.76 -9.88 -0.26
CA ALA A 24 0.59 -9.01 -0.35
C ALA A 24 0.58 -8.18 -1.65
N CYS A 25 1.73 -7.62 -2.07
CA CYS A 25 1.85 -6.91 -3.35
C CYS A 25 1.47 -7.81 -4.53
N ARG A 26 1.90 -9.08 -4.51
CA ARG A 26 1.55 -10.07 -5.55
C ARG A 26 0.06 -10.45 -5.58
N MET A 27 -0.73 -10.07 -4.57
CA MET A 27 -2.18 -10.28 -4.53
C MET A 27 -2.95 -9.14 -5.21
N LEU A 28 -2.29 -8.05 -5.61
CA LEU A 28 -2.94 -6.93 -6.29
C LEU A 28 -3.32 -7.30 -7.73
N ASP A 29 -4.54 -6.94 -8.12
CA ASP A 29 -5.00 -6.99 -9.52
C ASP A 29 -4.41 -5.84 -10.34
N ASP A 30 -4.32 -4.64 -9.73
CA ASP A 30 -3.68 -3.45 -10.29
C ASP A 30 -2.83 -2.76 -9.22
N GLU A 31 -1.73 -2.16 -9.66
CA GLU A 31 -0.91 -1.21 -8.89
C GLU A 31 -1.11 0.22 -9.39
N PHE A 32 -1.06 1.18 -8.48
CA PHE A 32 -1.18 2.61 -8.75
C PHE A 32 0.03 3.34 -8.17
N GLU A 33 0.45 4.44 -8.78
CA GLU A 33 1.51 5.31 -8.20
C GLU A 33 1.10 5.83 -6.81
N GLY A 34 -0.20 6.00 -6.60
CA GLY A 34 -0.77 6.44 -5.33
C GLY A 34 -0.61 7.95 -5.12
N PRO A 35 -1.36 8.53 -4.17
CA PRO A 35 -1.16 9.91 -3.74
C PRO A 35 0.19 10.07 -3.02
N GLU A 36 0.81 11.25 -3.12
CA GLU A 36 2.05 11.54 -2.39
C GLU A 36 1.82 11.38 -0.87
N THR A 37 2.52 10.42 -0.26
CA THR A 37 2.52 10.25 1.20
C THR A 37 3.37 11.37 1.80
N SER A 38 2.69 12.33 2.45
CA SER A 38 3.21 13.67 2.70
C SER A 38 4.12 13.80 3.93
N ASP A 39 4.40 12.71 4.66
CA ASP A 39 5.15 12.77 5.91
C ASP A 39 6.62 12.40 5.70
N ALA A 40 7.49 13.41 5.78
CA ALA A 40 8.94 13.25 5.64
C ALA A 40 9.56 12.38 6.76
N HIS A 41 8.83 12.07 7.84
CA HIS A 41 9.28 11.18 8.90
C HIS A 41 8.74 9.76 8.78
N ASP A 42 7.90 9.49 7.76
CA ASP A 42 7.38 8.16 7.51
C ASP A 42 8.40 7.35 6.69
N ASN A 43 9.07 6.42 7.37
CA ASN A 43 10.01 5.48 6.76
C ASN A 43 9.35 4.16 6.37
N ASN A 44 8.02 4.08 6.38
CA ASN A 44 7.29 2.90 5.94
C ASN A 44 7.31 2.82 4.41
N THR A 45 7.27 1.59 3.90
CA THR A 45 7.09 1.34 2.46
C THR A 45 5.61 1.16 2.19
N TYR A 46 5.09 1.79 1.13
CA TYR A 46 3.69 1.65 0.72
C TYR A 46 3.58 1.24 -0.75
N VAL A 47 2.58 0.43 -1.06
CA VAL A 47 2.04 0.27 -2.41
C VAL A 47 0.53 0.51 -2.38
N PHE A 48 0.05 1.17 -3.42
CA PHE A 48 -1.35 1.44 -3.62
C PHE A 48 -1.87 0.54 -4.73
N GLY A 49 -3.00 -0.11 -4.52
CA GLY A 49 -3.51 -1.03 -5.52
C GLY A 49 -4.97 -1.37 -5.33
N ARG A 50 -5.39 -2.39 -6.07
CA ARG A 50 -6.75 -2.91 -6.05
C ARG A 50 -6.74 -4.43 -5.92
N ILE A 51 -7.63 -4.94 -5.07
CA ILE A 51 -7.99 -6.37 -5.02
C ILE A 51 -9.50 -6.43 -5.24
N ASN A 52 -9.92 -7.02 -6.35
CA ASN A 52 -11.30 -7.03 -6.81
C ASN A 52 -11.90 -5.61 -6.87
N ASP A 53 -13.08 -5.36 -6.32
CA ASP A 53 -13.73 -4.04 -6.34
C ASP A 53 -13.18 -3.06 -5.27
N ARG A 54 -12.16 -3.48 -4.50
CA ARG A 54 -11.65 -2.72 -3.35
C ARG A 54 -10.26 -2.16 -3.61
N LYS A 55 -10.09 -0.87 -3.34
CA LYS A 55 -8.78 -0.20 -3.32
C LYS A 55 -8.14 -0.41 -1.95
N VAL A 56 -6.89 -0.84 -1.97
CA VAL A 56 -6.12 -1.27 -0.80
C VAL A 56 -4.79 -0.52 -0.78
N VAL A 57 -4.37 -0.04 0.39
CA VAL A 57 -2.99 0.37 0.65
C VAL A 57 -2.31 -0.75 1.41
N ILE A 58 -1.17 -1.21 0.91
CA ILE A 58 -0.33 -2.19 1.61
C ILE A 58 0.88 -1.43 2.13
N GLY A 59 1.11 -1.50 3.43
CA GLY A 59 2.25 -0.87 4.09
C GLY A 59 3.17 -1.92 4.74
N CYS A 60 4.48 -1.71 4.68
CA CYS A 60 5.44 -2.44 5.49
C CYS A 60 6.17 -1.47 6.39
N LEU A 61 6.21 -1.79 7.69
CA LEU A 61 7.06 -1.08 8.63
C LEU A 61 8.54 -1.37 8.29
N PRO A 62 9.47 -0.42 8.49
CA PRO A 62 10.89 -0.73 8.45
C PRO A 62 11.21 -1.78 9.52
N ASP A 63 12.23 -2.60 9.29
CA ASP A 63 12.66 -3.64 10.22
C ASP A 63 12.68 -3.10 11.67
N GLY A 64 11.76 -3.63 12.48
CA GLY A 64 11.71 -3.34 13.90
C GLY A 64 12.97 -3.89 14.57
N ARG A 65 13.75 -3.03 15.21
CA ARG A 65 14.94 -3.44 15.95
C ARG A 65 14.60 -4.25 17.20
#